data_AF-A0A7Y5N7D9-F1
#
_entry.id   AF-A0A7Y5N7D9-F1
#
_cell.length_a   1.000
_cell.length_b   1.000
_cell.length_c   1.000
_cell.angle_alpha   90.00
_cell.angle_beta   90.00
_cell.angle_gamma   90.00
#
_symmetry.space_group_name_H-M   'P 1'
#
loop_
_entity.id
_entity.type
_entity.pdbx_description
1 polymer ?
#
loop_
_entity_poly.entity_id
_entity_poly.type
_entity_poly.pdbx_seq_one_letter_code
_entity_poly.pdbx_strand_id
1 'polypeptide(L)'
;MRLRVPLSVLRGARLPSDPWTKRDAALAQAAELLDRSRCPGCGQPLWLAYDPKLEKRWQSPLPKRCHPCTAKSRRMKKYEGDDVEHRDALHFDVELTD
;
A
#
# COMPACT_ATOMS: atom_id res chain seq x y z
N MET A 1 -1.62 -2.66 -0.47
CA MET A 1 -1.44 -4.12 -0.66
C MET A 1 -2.14 -4.51 -1.96
N ARG A 2 -1.40 -4.77 -3.05
CA ARG A 2 -1.98 -5.28 -4.30
C ARG A 2 -2.00 -6.79 -4.20
N LEU A 3 -3.18 -7.40 -4.06
CA LEU A 3 -3.32 -8.85 -4.06
C LEU A 3 -3.06 -9.34 -5.48
N ARG A 4 -1.95 -10.05 -5.69
CA ARG A 4 -1.53 -10.60 -7.00
C ARG A 4 -2.14 -11.99 -7.27
N VAL A 5 -3.27 -12.30 -6.65
CA VAL A 5 -3.90 -13.62 -6.69
C VAL A 5 -5.33 -13.51 -7.23
N PRO A 6 -5.80 -14.50 -8.02
CA PRO A 6 -7.17 -14.51 -8.54
C PRO A 6 -8.23 -14.44 -7.44
N LEU A 7 -9.38 -13.84 -7.74
CA LEU A 7 -10.47 -13.72 -6.78
C LEU A 7 -11.03 -15.10 -6.39
N SER A 8 -11.05 -16.06 -7.31
CA SER A 8 -11.45 -17.44 -7.02
C SER A 8 -10.54 -18.11 -6.00
N VAL A 9 -9.22 -17.85 -6.08
CA VAL A 9 -8.22 -18.41 -5.15
C VAL A 9 -8.33 -17.74 -3.79
N LEU A 10 -8.49 -16.41 -3.75
CA LEU A 10 -8.72 -15.67 -2.51
C LEU A 10 -9.97 -16.14 -1.74
N ARG A 11 -10.98 -16.59 -2.47
CA ARG A 11 -12.22 -17.12 -1.89
C ARG A 11 -12.13 -18.60 -1.52
N GLY A 12 -11.00 -19.26 -1.74
CA GLY A 12 -10.84 -20.71 -1.53
C GLY A 12 -11.66 -21.58 -2.49
N ALA A 13 -12.23 -21.00 -3.55
CA ALA A 13 -13.04 -21.74 -4.52
C ALA A 13 -12.20 -22.51 -5.55
N ARG A 14 -10.90 -22.19 -5.63
CA ARG A 14 -9.91 -22.82 -6.53
C ARG A 14 -8.52 -22.82 -5.89
N LEU A 15 -7.68 -23.75 -6.30
CA LEU A 15 -6.27 -23.80 -5.93
C LEU A 15 -5.45 -22.81 -6.76
N PRO A 16 -4.28 -22.34 -6.27
CA PRO A 16 -3.40 -21.45 -7.03
C PRO A 16 -2.92 -22.02 -8.38
N SER A 17 -2.86 -23.34 -8.49
CA SER A 17 -2.48 -24.07 -9.71
C SER A 17 -3.61 -24.18 -10.73
N ASP A 18 -4.85 -23.89 -10.34
CA ASP A 18 -5.99 -24.05 -11.24
C ASP A 18 -5.97 -22.96 -12.33
N PRO A 19 -6.46 -23.28 -13.55
CA PRO A 19 -6.65 -22.28 -14.58
C PRO A 19 -7.59 -21.17 -14.10
N TRP A 20 -7.29 -19.93 -14.52
CA TRP A 20 -8.11 -18.77 -14.17
C TRP A 20 -9.51 -18.88 -14.74
N THR A 21 -10.50 -18.43 -13.98
CA THR A 21 -11.87 -18.33 -14.50
C THR A 21 -11.99 -17.11 -15.43
N LYS A 22 -13.04 -17.09 -16.28
CA LYS A 22 -13.37 -15.89 -17.08
C LYS A 22 -13.58 -14.65 -16.20
N ARG A 23 -14.12 -14.82 -14.99
CA ARG A 23 -14.34 -13.74 -14.03
C ARG A 23 -13.02 -13.20 -13.48
N ASP A 24 -12.06 -14.07 -13.16
CA ASP A 24 -10.73 -13.64 -12.71
C ASP A 24 -10.01 -12.86 -13.80
N ALA A 25 -10.05 -13.36 -15.05
CA ALA A 25 -9.46 -12.68 -16.19
C ALA A 25 -10.10 -11.31 -16.43
N ALA A 26 -11.44 -11.21 -16.39
CA ALA A 26 -12.14 -9.94 -16.53
C ALA A 26 -11.80 -8.95 -15.42
N LEU A 27 -11.69 -9.42 -14.17
CA LEU A 27 -11.32 -8.58 -13.03
C LEU A 27 -9.87 -8.09 -13.14
N ALA A 28 -8.95 -8.95 -13.58
CA ALA A 28 -7.56 -8.56 -13.80
C ALA A 28 -7.44 -7.49 -14.90
N GLN A 29 -8.18 -7.64 -16.00
CA GLN A 29 -8.24 -6.62 -17.06
C GLN A 29 -8.85 -5.30 -16.55
N ALA A 30 -9.94 -5.36 -15.78
CA ALA A 30 -10.55 -4.18 -15.20
C ALA A 30 -9.62 -3.47 -14.20
N ALA A 31 -8.87 -4.22 -13.39
CA ALA A 31 -7.88 -3.67 -12.48
C ALA A 31 -6.74 -2.98 -13.22
N GLU A 32 -6.24 -3.58 -14.30
CA GLU A 32 -5.22 -2.98 -15.17
C GLU A 32 -5.72 -1.68 -15.83
N LEU A 33 -6.94 -1.68 -16.36
CA LEU A 33 -7.55 -0.46 -16.93
C LEU A 33 -7.74 0.63 -15.87
N LEU A 34 -8.17 0.25 -14.67
CA LEU A 34 -8.32 1.18 -13.55
C LEU A 34 -6.98 1.79 -13.15
N ASP A 35 -5.93 0.98 -13.04
CA ASP A 35 -4.58 1.46 -12.72
C ASP A 35 -4.05 2.39 -13.81
N ARG A 36 -4.26 2.06 -15.09
CA ARG A 36 -3.91 2.95 -16.22
C ARG A 36 -4.71 4.25 -16.23
N SER A 37 -5.93 4.23 -15.73
CA SER A 37 -6.81 5.41 -15.66
C SER A 37 -6.48 6.36 -14.50
N ARG A 38 -5.44 6.07 -13.70
CA ARG A 38 -5.03 6.83 -12.52
C ARG A 38 -3.61 7.37 -12.67
N CYS A 39 -3.35 8.50 -12.03
CA CYS A 39 -2.00 9.05 -11.91
C CYS A 39 -1.11 8.11 -11.06
N PRO A 40 0.09 7.72 -11.53
CA PRO A 40 0.95 6.78 -10.81
C PRO A 40 1.54 7.35 -9.51
N GLY A 41 1.56 8.68 -9.36
CA GLY A 41 2.04 9.34 -8.14
C GLY A 41 0.97 9.45 -7.06
N CYS A 42 -0.16 10.12 -7.37
CA CYS A 42 -1.19 10.45 -6.39
C CYS A 42 -2.43 9.52 -6.41
N GLY A 43 -2.56 8.65 -7.41
CA GLY A 43 -3.67 7.71 -7.54
C GLY A 43 -5.01 8.32 -7.99
N GLN A 44 -5.08 9.64 -8.22
CA GLN A 44 -6.27 10.32 -8.72
C GLN A 44 -6.58 9.92 -10.18
N PRO A 45 -7.85 9.96 -10.62
CA PRO A 45 -8.19 9.74 -12.02
C PRO A 45 -7.46 10.71 -12.95
N LEU A 46 -6.97 10.23 -14.11
CA LEU A 46 -6.19 11.06 -15.04
C LEU A 46 -6.94 12.31 -15.51
N TRP A 47 -8.23 12.19 -15.83
CA TRP A 47 -9.05 13.32 -16.27
C TRP A 47 -9.16 14.43 -15.23
N LEU A 48 -9.02 14.10 -13.95
CA LEU A 48 -9.03 15.06 -12.84
C LEU A 48 -7.63 15.58 -12.55
N ALA A 49 -6.64 14.69 -12.52
CA ALA A 49 -5.25 15.01 -12.21
C ALA A 49 -4.59 15.94 -13.24
N TYR A 50 -4.99 15.84 -14.51
CA TYR A 50 -4.44 16.61 -15.63
C TYR A 50 -5.39 17.70 -16.16
N ASP A 51 -6.48 18.02 -15.45
CA ASP A 51 -7.35 19.13 -15.84
C ASP A 51 -6.65 20.47 -15.58
N PRO A 52 -6.33 21.27 -16.62
CA PRO A 52 -5.64 22.56 -16.46
C PRO A 52 -6.45 23.56 -15.63
N LYS A 53 -7.78 23.42 -15.56
CA LYS A 53 -8.64 24.30 -14.75
C LYS A 53 -8.47 24.07 -13.26
N LEU A 54 -7.92 22.92 -12.86
CA LEU A 54 -7.77 22.52 -11.47
C LEU A 54 -6.35 22.71 -10.93
N GLU A 55 -5.37 23.06 -11.77
CA GLU A 55 -3.95 23.16 -11.40
C GLU A 55 -3.73 23.91 -10.07
N LYS A 56 -4.38 25.07 -9.91
CA LYS A 56 -4.24 25.94 -8.72
C LYS A 56 -5.23 25.62 -7.58
N ARG A 57 -6.09 24.61 -7.74
CA ARG A 57 -7.13 24.25 -6.76
C ARG A 57 -6.73 23.10 -5.85
N TRP A 58 -5.65 22.38 -6.17
CA TRP A 58 -5.12 21.32 -5.34
C TRP A 58 -4.40 21.89 -4.11
N GLN A 59 -4.65 21.29 -2.95
CA GLN A 59 -3.94 21.61 -1.71
C GLN A 59 -3.52 20.32 -1.03
N SER A 60 -2.24 20.23 -0.64
CA SER A 60 -1.77 19.15 0.23
C SER A 60 -1.96 19.58 1.69
N PRO A 61 -2.72 18.84 2.51
CA PRO A 61 -2.78 19.13 3.94
C PRO A 61 -1.40 18.91 4.59
N LEU A 62 -1.25 19.41 5.82
CA LEU A 62 -0.06 19.14 6.63
C LEU A 62 0.14 17.62 6.81
N PRO A 63 1.39 17.14 6.87
CA PRO A 63 1.68 15.74 7.14
C PRO A 63 1.03 15.27 8.44
N LYS A 64 0.35 14.12 8.38
CA LYS A 64 -0.17 13.46 9.58
C LYS A 64 0.90 12.54 10.15
N ARG A 65 1.11 12.62 11.46
CA ARG A 65 2.04 11.74 12.18
C ARG A 65 1.28 10.57 12.78
N CYS A 66 1.65 9.35 12.42
CA CYS A 66 1.17 8.16 13.11
C CYS A 66 1.88 8.04 14.47
N HIS A 67 1.12 8.15 15.57
CA HIS A 67 1.68 8.05 16.93
C HIS A 67 2.31 6.67 17.18
N PRO A 68 1.68 5.53 16.82
CA PRO A 68 2.32 4.22 16.87
C PRO A 68 3.66 4.14 16.12
N CYS A 69 3.70 4.58 14.87
CA CYS A 69 4.95 4.57 14.09
C CYS A 69 6.01 5.51 14.67
N THR A 70 5.59 6.61 15.29
CA THR A 70 6.51 7.53 15.99
C THR A 70 7.11 6.88 17.23
N ALA A 71 6.30 6.18 18.03
CA ALA A 71 6.79 5.41 19.18
C ALA A 71 7.77 4.33 18.75
N LYS A 72 7.43 3.58 17.69
CA LYS A 72 8.32 2.58 17.07
C LYS A 72 9.64 3.20 16.62
N SER A 73 9.60 4.28 15.82
CA SER A 73 10.81 4.95 15.32
C SER A 73 11.69 5.49 16.45
N ARG A 74 11.08 6.06 17.51
CA ARG A 74 11.82 6.49 18.71
C ARG A 74 12.50 5.32 19.43
N ARG A 75 11.87 4.15 19.47
CA ARG A 75 12.45 2.94 20.07
C ARG A 75 13.57 2.38 19.19
N MET A 76 13.37 2.28 17.89
CA MET A 76 14.37 1.80 16.91
C MET A 76 15.66 2.61 16.98
N LYS A 77 15.56 3.94 17.11
CA LYS A 77 16.71 4.83 17.20
C LYS A 77 17.68 4.48 18.34
N LYS A 78 17.21 3.79 19.39
CA LYS A 78 18.07 3.33 20.49
C LYS A 78 18.97 2.14 20.13
N TYR A 79 18.73 1.49 19.01
CA TYR A 79 19.39 0.28 18.56
C TYR A 79 20.03 0.45 17.16
N GLU A 80 20.40 1.69 16.79
CA GLU A 80 21.03 2.00 15.50
C GLU A 80 22.56 1.82 15.48
N GLY A 81 23.20 1.55 16.64
CA GLY A 81 24.65 1.41 16.77
C GLY A 81 25.23 0.12 16.19
N ASP A 82 26.52 0.16 15.82
CA ASP A 82 27.26 -1.00 15.28
C ASP A 82 27.60 -2.04 16.36
N ASP A 83 27.47 -1.66 17.65
CA ASP A 83 27.61 -2.51 18.82
C ASP A 83 26.35 -3.35 19.12
N VAL A 84 25.26 -3.14 18.37
CA VAL A 84 24.01 -3.87 18.53
C VAL A 84 24.10 -5.22 17.85
N GLU A 85 24.13 -6.26 18.67
CA GLU A 85 24.12 -7.65 18.22
C GLU A 85 22.89 -7.95 17.34
N HIS A 86 23.14 -8.51 16.16
CA HIS A 86 22.11 -8.94 15.20
C HIS A 86 21.01 -7.91 14.94
N ARG A 87 21.38 -6.64 14.69
CA ARG A 87 20.45 -5.52 14.42
C ARG A 87 19.32 -5.87 13.44
N ASP A 88 19.64 -6.60 12.37
CA ASP A 88 18.67 -6.95 11.31
C ASP A 88 17.60 -7.96 11.75
N ALA A 89 17.79 -8.62 12.91
CA ALA A 89 16.83 -9.55 13.50
C ALA A 89 15.89 -8.90 14.53
N LEU A 90 16.05 -7.60 14.82
CA LEU A 90 15.23 -6.91 15.82
C LEU A 90 13.83 -6.56 15.26
N HIS A 91 12.80 -7.11 15.88
CA HIS A 91 11.40 -6.77 15.60
C HIS A 91 10.84 -5.86 16.69
N PHE A 92 10.23 -4.74 16.27
CA PHE A 92 9.62 -3.77 17.18
C PHE A 92 8.11 -3.75 16.99
N ASP A 93 7.39 -4.25 17.98
CA ASP A 93 5.94 -4.15 18.07
C ASP A 93 5.51 -2.85 18.76
N VAL A 94 4.26 -2.48 18.59
CA VAL A 94 3.67 -1.29 19.23
C VAL A 94 2.39 -1.71 19.91
N GLU A 95 2.33 -1.47 21.21
CA GLU A 95 1.17 -1.72 22.04
C GLU A 95 0.56 -0.40 22.50
N LEU A 96 -0.75 -0.39 22.68
CA LEU A 96 -1.45 0.73 23.30
C LEU A 96 -1.48 0.45 24.80
N THR A 97 -0.86 1.33 25.59
CA THR A 97 -0.91 1.28 27.05
C THR A 97 -1.87 2.35 27.55
N ASP A 98 -2.71 1.99 28.51
CA ASP A 98 -3.66 2.90 29.18
C ASP A 98 -2.97 3.94 30.07
#